data_AF-A0A2V6F316-F1
#
_entry.id   AF-A0A2V6F316-F1
#
_cell.length_a   1.000
_cell.length_b   1.000
_cell.length_c   1.000
_cell.angle_alpha   90.00
_cell.angle_beta   90.00
_cell.angle_gamma   90.00
#
_symmetry.space_group_name_H-M   'P 1'
#
loop_
_entity.id
_entity.type
_entity.pdbx_description
1 polymer ?
#
loop_
_entity_poly.entity_id
_entity_poly.type
_entity_poly.pdbx_seq_one_letter_code
_entity_poly.pdbx_strand_id
1 'polypeptide(L)'
;MSRGSIHANDNSGNYDDHKPPGEGNIDWKRLLTELSQIEFHGAFILELSGNKEPEIVLAEARRARHYLRGISRHLALSSPPTVNVANRTA
;
A
#
# COMPACT_ATOMS: atom_id res chain seq x y z
N MET A 1 -13.51 -6.51 15.77
CA MET A 1 -13.03 -5.47 14.84
C MET A 1 -13.10 -6.04 13.43
N SER A 2 -13.98 -5.52 12.54
CA SER A 2 -13.98 -5.97 11.15
C SER A 2 -12.73 -5.45 10.46
N ARG A 3 -11.88 -6.35 9.97
CA ARG A 3 -10.72 -5.98 9.16
C ARG A 3 -11.23 -5.65 7.75
N GLY A 4 -11.29 -4.37 7.41
CA GLY A 4 -11.63 -3.93 6.06
C GLY A 4 -10.58 -4.37 5.03
N SER A 5 -10.94 -4.40 3.76
CA SER A 5 -10.01 -4.55 2.65
C SER A 5 -9.95 -3.25 1.84
N ILE A 6 -8.75 -2.94 1.34
CA ILE A 6 -8.54 -1.95 0.29
C ILE A 6 -8.24 -2.73 -0.98
N HIS A 7 -9.02 -2.45 -2.01
CA HIS A 7 -8.81 -2.94 -3.36
C HIS A 7 -8.06 -1.85 -4.11
N ALA A 8 -6.95 -2.21 -4.73
CA ALA A 8 -5.92 -1.25 -5.12
C ALA A 8 -5.43 -1.49 -6.54
N ASN A 9 -5.57 -0.44 -7.33
CA ASN A 9 -4.92 -0.23 -8.60
C ASN A 9 -4.51 1.22 -8.72
N ASP A 10 -3.61 1.49 -9.65
CA ASP A 10 -3.28 2.82 -10.11
C ASP A 10 -4.03 3.16 -11.40
N ASN A 11 -4.01 4.43 -11.78
CA ASN A 11 -4.59 4.90 -13.03
C ASN A 11 -3.99 6.23 -13.47
N SER A 12 -4.29 6.64 -14.71
CA SER A 12 -3.79 7.89 -15.31
C SER A 12 -4.66 9.11 -14.99
N GLY A 13 -5.65 8.98 -14.10
CA GLY A 13 -6.58 10.04 -13.69
C GLY A 13 -7.80 10.25 -14.61
N ASN A 14 -7.84 9.58 -15.77
CA ASN A 14 -8.90 9.77 -16.76
C ASN A 14 -9.80 8.53 -16.96
N TYR A 15 -9.32 7.35 -16.55
CA TYR A 15 -9.99 6.06 -16.72
C TYR A 15 -9.61 5.13 -15.57
N ASP A 16 -10.39 4.08 -15.35
CA ASP A 16 -10.01 2.99 -14.45
C ASP A 16 -9.07 2.01 -15.16
N ASP A 17 -7.80 2.40 -15.28
CA ASP A 17 -6.81 1.66 -16.10
C ASP A 17 -6.37 0.32 -15.47
N HIS A 18 -6.71 0.06 -14.20
CA HIS A 18 -6.22 -1.08 -13.43
C HIS A 18 -4.69 -1.27 -13.49
N LYS A 19 -3.94 -0.16 -13.46
CA LYS A 19 -2.47 -0.19 -13.52
C LYS A 19 -1.87 -0.71 -12.20
N PRO A 20 -0.65 -1.26 -12.23
CA PRO A 20 0.08 -1.58 -11.02
C PRO A 20 0.36 -0.31 -10.18
N PRO A 21 0.14 -0.32 -8.85
CA PRO A 21 0.59 0.75 -7.96
C PRO A 21 2.01 1.25 -8.25
N GLY A 22 2.15 2.54 -8.53
CA GLY A 22 3.41 3.20 -8.90
C GLY A 22 3.60 3.40 -10.41
N GLU A 23 2.69 2.89 -11.24
CA GLU A 23 2.72 3.08 -12.70
C GLU A 23 1.64 4.07 -13.21
N GLY A 24 0.90 4.71 -12.30
CA GLY A 24 -0.06 5.77 -12.59
C GLY A 24 0.19 7.05 -11.80
N ASN A 25 -0.89 7.77 -11.51
CA ASN A 25 -0.86 9.12 -10.96
C ASN A 25 -1.27 9.20 -9.47
N ILE A 26 -1.64 8.07 -8.85
CA ILE A 26 -1.99 8.07 -7.42
C ILE A 26 -0.74 8.35 -6.59
N ASP A 27 -0.84 9.30 -5.65
CA ASP A 27 0.19 9.53 -4.63
C ASP A 27 0.09 8.46 -3.53
N TRP A 28 0.69 7.30 -3.80
CA TRP A 28 0.73 6.17 -2.87
C TRP A 28 1.48 6.48 -1.58
N LYS A 29 2.47 7.38 -1.61
CA LYS A 29 3.21 7.74 -0.40
C LYS A 29 2.30 8.49 0.56
N ARG A 30 1.54 9.46 0.06
CA ARG A 30 0.55 10.18 0.85
C ARG A 30 -0.53 9.24 1.38
N LEU A 31 -1.12 8.42 0.52
CA LEU A 31 -2.17 7.47 0.93
C LEU A 31 -1.69 6.53 2.04
N LEU A 32 -0.52 5.89 1.88
CA LEU A 32 0.02 4.98 2.89
C LEU A 32 0.42 5.70 4.18
N THR A 33 0.81 6.98 4.11
CA THR A 33 1.06 7.80 5.30
C THR A 33 -0.23 8.03 6.08
N GLU A 34 -1.31 8.42 5.41
CA GLU A 34 -2.61 8.66 6.03
C GLU A 34 -3.19 7.37 6.64
N LEU A 35 -3.11 6.24 5.92
CA LEU A 35 -3.53 4.93 6.43
C LEU A 35 -2.71 4.50 7.66
N SER A 36 -1.42 4.81 7.69
CA SER A 36 -0.56 4.53 8.85
C SER A 36 -0.95 5.39 10.05
N GLN A 37 -1.35 6.65 9.86
CA GLN A 37 -1.73 7.57 10.93
C GLN A 37 -3.03 7.17 11.64
N ILE A 38 -3.95 6.54 10.91
CA ILE A 38 -5.20 6.01 11.48
C ILE A 38 -5.09 4.56 11.95
N GLU A 39 -3.86 4.02 11.98
CA GLU A 39 -3.58 2.63 12.37
C GLU A 39 -4.45 1.62 11.61
N PHE A 40 -4.57 1.80 10.29
CA PHE A 40 -5.38 0.90 9.47
C PHE A 40 -4.81 -0.52 9.49
N HIS A 41 -5.63 -1.49 9.92
CA HIS A 41 -5.28 -2.91 9.96
C HIS A 41 -6.24 -3.72 9.06
N GLY A 42 -5.91 -3.77 7.78
CA GLY A 42 -6.72 -4.45 6.76
C GLY A 42 -5.88 -5.03 5.62
N ALA A 43 -6.53 -5.80 4.75
CA ALA A 43 -5.87 -6.38 3.57
C ALA A 43 -5.73 -5.35 2.46
N PHE A 44 -4.61 -5.40 1.73
CA PHE A 44 -4.44 -4.69 0.46
C PHE A 44 -4.50 -5.73 -0.67
N ILE A 45 -5.53 -5.63 -1.51
CA ILE A 45 -5.80 -6.53 -2.63
C ILE A 45 -5.44 -5.79 -3.90
N LEU A 46 -4.54 -6.35 -4.73
CA LEU A 46 -4.15 -5.75 -6.00
C LEU A 46 -5.17 -6.13 -7.08
N GLU A 47 -5.84 -5.14 -7.67
CA GLU A 47 -6.83 -5.32 -8.74
C GLU A 47 -6.25 -4.89 -10.10
N LEU A 48 -5.43 -5.75 -10.69
CA LEU A 48 -4.72 -5.43 -11.92
C LEU A 48 -5.51 -5.84 -13.17
N SER A 49 -5.22 -5.17 -14.29
CA SER A 49 -5.87 -5.48 -15.56
C SER A 49 -5.58 -6.92 -16.00
N GLY A 50 -6.66 -7.67 -16.27
CA GLY A 50 -6.59 -9.06 -16.75
C GLY A 50 -6.40 -9.22 -18.25
N ASN A 51 -6.11 -8.14 -18.98
CA ASN A 51 -5.97 -8.16 -20.44
C ASN A 51 -4.58 -8.57 -20.95
N LYS A 52 -3.71 -9.08 -20.06
CA LYS A 52 -2.35 -9.53 -20.36
C LYS A 52 -2.20 -11.00 -19.99
N GLU A 53 -1.16 -11.63 -20.51
CA GLU A 53 -0.78 -13.00 -20.13
C GLU A 53 -0.57 -13.11 -18.61
N PRO A 54 -1.00 -14.21 -17.95
CA PRO A 54 -0.92 -14.37 -16.50
C PRO A 54 0.47 -14.13 -15.90
N GLU A 55 1.53 -14.51 -16.61
CA GLU A 55 2.93 -14.31 -16.19
C GLU A 55 3.29 -12.83 -16.10
N ILE A 56 2.76 -12.02 -17.03
CA ILE A 56 2.96 -10.57 -17.05
C ILE A 56 2.21 -9.95 -15.86
N VAL A 57 0.95 -10.34 -15.66
CA VAL A 57 0.12 -9.87 -14.53
C VAL A 57 0.79 -10.22 -13.19
N LEU A 58 1.33 -11.43 -13.05
CA LEU A 58 2.03 -11.85 -11.84
C LEU A 58 3.33 -11.06 -11.62
N ALA A 59 4.09 -10.79 -12.68
CA ALA A 59 5.29 -9.96 -12.59
C ALA A 59 4.95 -8.52 -12.17
N GLU A 60 3.86 -7.96 -12.70
CA GLU A 60 3.31 -6.66 -12.34
C GLU A 60 2.87 -6.60 -10.88
N ALA A 61 2.11 -7.61 -10.43
CA ALA A 61 1.69 -7.73 -9.03
C ALA A 61 2.89 -7.78 -8.06
N ARG A 62 3.96 -8.49 -8.43
CA ARG A 62 5.20 -8.52 -7.65
C ARG A 62 5.84 -7.13 -7.56
N ARG A 63 5.95 -6.42 -8.68
CA ARG A 63 6.52 -5.05 -8.71
C ARG A 63 5.70 -4.08 -7.87
N ALA A 64 4.39 -4.04 -8.06
CA ALA A 64 3.47 -3.23 -7.25
C ALA A 64 3.60 -3.53 -5.75
N ARG A 65 3.63 -4.82 -5.37
CA ARG A 65 3.84 -5.20 -3.97
C ARG A 65 5.19 -4.72 -3.44
N HIS A 66 6.26 -4.84 -4.22
CA HIS A 66 7.58 -4.36 -3.82
C HIS A 66 7.59 -2.84 -3.62
N TYR A 67 6.95 -2.09 -4.52
CA TYR A 67 6.80 -0.64 -4.44
C TYR A 67 6.06 -0.22 -3.16
N LEU A 68 4.85 -0.77 -2.92
CA LEU A 68 4.05 -0.48 -1.73
C LEU A 68 4.80 -0.85 -0.44
N ARG A 69 5.44 -2.03 -0.39
CA ARG A 69 6.25 -2.44 0.78
C ARG A 69 7.45 -1.54 0.99
N GLY A 70 8.05 -1.00 -0.06
CA GLY A 70 9.15 -0.03 0.03
C GLY A 70 8.71 1.21 0.78
N ILE A 71 7.56 1.78 0.39
CA ILE A 71 6.97 2.94 1.06
C ILE A 71 6.64 2.60 2.52
N SER A 72 5.89 1.53 2.78
CA SER A 72 5.50 1.15 4.15
C SER A 72 6.70 0.90 5.05
N ARG A 73 7.76 0.25 4.54
CA ARG A 73 9.01 0.04 5.30
C ARG A 73 9.69 1.37 5.60
N HIS A 74 9.74 2.29 4.65
CA HIS A 74 10.32 3.61 4.87
C HIS A 74 9.53 4.38 5.94
N LEU A 75 8.20 4.38 5.87
CA LEU A 75 7.35 5.01 6.89
C LEU A 75 7.59 4.44 8.29
N ALA A 76 7.67 3.11 8.42
CA ALA A 76 7.94 2.45 9.70
C ALA A 76 9.34 2.73 10.27
N LEU A 77 10.31 3.07 9.44
CA LEU A 77 11.67 3.43 9.87
C LEU A 77 11.81 4.93 10.16
N SER A 78 11.11 5.79 9.42
CA SER A 78 11.14 7.25 9.57
C SER A 78 10.28 7.74 10.73
N SER A 79 9.24 7.00 11.09
CA SER A 79 8.48 7.14 12.33
C SER A 79 8.74 5.87 13.15
N PRO A 80 9.84 5.80 13.93
CA PRO A 80 10.05 4.65 14.80
C PRO A 80 8.78 4.48 15.64
N PRO A 81 8.28 3.25 15.86
CA PRO A 81 7.18 3.04 16.78
C PRO A 81 7.56 3.78 18.05
N THR A 82 6.77 4.78 18.43
CA THR A 82 6.96 5.48 19.68
C THR A 82 6.87 4.40 20.73
N VAL A 83 8.02 3.96 21.24
CA VAL A 83 8.08 3.11 22.40
C VAL A 83 7.43 3.95 23.47
N ASN A 84 6.16 3.67 23.75
CA ASN A 84 5.49 4.25 24.89
C ASN A 84 6.18 3.63 26.10
N VAL A 85 7.28 4.26 26.53
CA VAL A 85 7.94 3.96 27.81
C VAL A 85 7.04 4.54 28.90
N ALA A 86 5.82 4.02 28.98
CA ALA A 86 4.94 4.24 30.09
C ALA A 86 5.42 3.34 31.24
N ASN A 87 6.01 3.99 32.23
CA ASN A 87 6.11 3.58 33.63
C ASN A 87 6.79 2.23 33.92
N ARG A 88 8.10 2.29 34.18
CA ARG A 88 8.78 1.42 35.16
C ARG A 88 9.50 2.27 36.20
N THR A 89 8.70 2.98 37.00
CA THR A 89 9.11 3.40 38.34
C THR A 89 7.96 3.09 39.28
N ALA A 90 8.06 1.94 39.93
CA ALA A 90 7.49 1.66 41.24
C ALA A 90 8.49 0.75 41.96
#